data_AF-A0A929IUI3-F1
#
_entry.id   AF-A0A929IUI3-F1
#
_cell.length_a   1.000
_cell.length_b   1.000
_cell.length_c   1.000
_cell.angle_alpha   90.00
_cell.angle_beta   90.00
_cell.angle_gamma   90.00
#
_symmetry.space_group_name_H-M   'P 1'
#
loop_
_entity.id
_entity.type
_entity.pdbx_description
1 polymer ?
#
loop_
_entity_poly.entity_id
_entity_poly.type
_entity_poly.pdbx_seq_one_letter_code
_entity_poly.pdbx_strand_id
1 'polypeptide(L)'
;MKPDQTIGKTRKLITAFAGDQSGAVAAYVAILMVVLIGFVGLAVDFGRLYTTHTQAQSAADAAALAAATQLDGEPDAIVRATIAAMGAPLVNNNQDFAQGDAIVQIVQLRFLKSLPAHDDDPITDANLTTNPTKAAYVEATTETLTQFNAFLAAVGAGTGDTLATAVAGNNTLTCKVPPLMICNPWEGLENPDTNEAYTPKQLDARLRGATLLAKTVEGGTDSWAPGAMALLDPPPSCSNENEDGVCTEWDT
;
A
#
# COMPACT_ATOMS: atom_id res chain seq x y z
N MET A 1 -36.39 79.74 21.33
CA MET A 1 -36.30 78.26 21.31
C MET A 1 -36.82 77.80 19.94
N LYS A 2 -35.95 77.47 18.97
CA LYS A 2 -36.39 76.99 17.65
C LYS A 2 -36.67 75.48 17.76
N PRO A 3 -37.83 74.98 17.30
CA PRO A 3 -38.13 73.56 17.36
C PRO A 3 -37.16 72.80 16.46
N ASP A 4 -36.62 71.71 17.04
CA ASP A 4 -35.64 70.82 16.46
C ASP A 4 -36.19 70.17 15.17
N GLN A 5 -35.77 70.69 14.01
CA GLN A 5 -36.14 70.25 12.67
C GLN A 5 -35.59 68.84 12.33
N THR A 6 -34.69 68.31 13.17
CA THR A 6 -33.97 67.07 12.90
C THR A 6 -34.85 65.85 13.17
N ILE A 7 -35.75 65.92 14.15
CA ILE A 7 -36.67 64.82 14.55
C ILE A 7 -37.76 64.57 13.49
N GLY A 8 -38.21 65.62 12.79
CA GLY A 8 -39.23 65.52 11.74
C GLY A 8 -38.72 64.83 10.48
N LYS A 9 -37.46 65.09 10.08
CA LYS A 9 -36.83 64.47 8.91
C LYS A 9 -36.55 62.98 9.10
N THR A 10 -36.07 62.57 10.29
CA THR A 10 -35.82 61.16 10.62
C THR A 10 -37.11 60.35 10.64
N ARG A 11 -38.21 60.87 11.22
CA ARG A 11 -39.52 60.21 11.16
C ARG A 11 -40.03 59.99 9.73
N LYS A 12 -39.83 60.98 8.86
CA LYS A 12 -40.25 60.92 7.44
C LYS A 12 -39.43 59.92 6.63
N LEU A 13 -38.13 59.79 6.92
CA LEU A 13 -37.25 58.80 6.30
C LEU A 13 -37.61 57.37 6.71
N ILE A 14 -37.88 57.14 8.00
CA ILE A 14 -38.25 55.80 8.50
C ILE A 14 -39.62 55.36 7.96
N THR A 15 -40.59 56.27 7.85
CA THR A 15 -41.92 55.95 7.27
C THR A 15 -41.87 55.79 5.75
N ALA A 16 -41.02 56.53 5.04
CA ALA A 16 -40.79 56.33 3.61
C ALA A 16 -40.10 54.99 3.32
N PHE A 17 -39.11 54.60 4.13
CA PHE A 17 -38.43 53.31 4.03
C PHE A 17 -39.36 52.13 4.40
N ALA A 18 -40.22 52.29 5.40
CA ALA A 18 -41.20 51.27 5.79
C ALA A 18 -42.32 51.05 4.76
N GLY A 19 -42.57 52.03 3.87
CA GLY A 19 -43.54 51.92 2.77
C GLY A 19 -42.93 51.50 1.44
N ASP A 20 -41.60 51.38 1.35
CA ASP A 20 -40.90 51.07 0.10
C ASP A 20 -40.86 49.55 -0.15
N GLN A 21 -41.59 49.09 -1.17
CA GLN A 21 -41.67 47.68 -1.56
C GLN A 21 -40.50 47.24 -2.45
N SER A 22 -39.65 48.18 -2.88
CA SER A 22 -38.46 47.92 -3.73
C SER A 22 -37.40 47.07 -3.03
N GLY A 23 -37.47 46.95 -1.70
CA GLY A 23 -36.53 46.19 -0.85
C GLY A 23 -36.90 44.72 -0.62
N ALA A 24 -38.04 44.23 -1.11
CA ALA A 24 -38.47 42.85 -0.86
C ALA A 24 -37.47 41.80 -1.38
N VAL A 25 -36.82 42.09 -2.52
CA VAL A 25 -35.75 41.23 -3.08
C VAL A 25 -34.53 41.20 -2.16
N ALA A 26 -34.18 42.31 -1.51
CA ALA A 26 -33.04 42.38 -0.61
C ALA A 26 -33.21 41.47 0.62
N ALA A 27 -34.44 41.33 1.13
CA ALA A 27 -34.73 40.40 2.23
C ALA A 27 -34.50 38.93 1.83
N TYR A 28 -34.95 38.51 0.64
CA TYR A 28 -34.68 37.17 0.14
C TYR A 28 -33.19 36.92 -0.11
N VAL A 29 -32.49 37.89 -0.70
CA VAL A 29 -31.05 37.79 -0.95
C VAL A 29 -30.28 37.66 0.37
N ALA A 30 -30.65 38.42 1.41
CA ALA A 30 -30.00 38.34 2.72
C ALA A 30 -30.16 36.94 3.35
N ILE A 31 -31.35 36.35 3.28
CA ILE A 31 -31.61 35.00 3.80
C ILE A 31 -30.82 33.95 3.00
N LEU A 32 -30.84 34.03 1.67
CA LEU A 32 -30.11 33.11 0.81
C LEU A 32 -28.60 33.20 1.03
N MET A 33 -28.05 34.40 1.23
CA MET A 33 -26.63 34.59 1.55
C MET A 33 -26.23 33.87 2.84
N VAL A 34 -27.04 33.96 3.90
CA VAL A 34 -26.76 33.24 5.16
C VAL A 34 -26.75 31.73 4.94
N VAL A 35 -27.72 31.21 4.18
CA VAL A 35 -27.80 29.78 3.86
C VAL A 35 -26.57 29.33 3.05
N LEU A 36 -26.16 30.09 2.04
CA LEU A 36 -24.98 29.79 1.23
C LEU A 36 -23.70 29.79 2.06
N ILE A 37 -23.52 30.76 2.97
CA ILE A 37 -22.39 30.79 3.90
C ILE A 37 -22.40 29.56 4.80
N GLY A 38 -23.58 29.14 5.27
CA GLY A 38 -23.73 27.89 6.04
C GLY A 38 -23.25 26.66 5.26
N PHE A 39 -23.61 26.53 3.98
CA PHE A 39 -23.14 25.44 3.12
C PHE A 39 -21.63 25.49 2.87
N VAL A 40 -21.06 26.68 2.66
CA VAL A 40 -19.61 26.85 2.51
C VAL A 40 -18.88 26.41 3.79
N GLY A 41 -19.37 26.82 4.96
CA GLY A 41 -18.81 26.40 6.24
C GLY A 41 -18.86 24.88 6.43
N LEU A 42 -19.98 24.25 6.08
CA LEU A 42 -20.12 22.78 6.15
C LEU A 42 -19.17 22.07 5.17
N ALA A 43 -18.99 22.61 3.96
CA ALA A 43 -18.05 22.06 2.98
C ALA A 43 -16.59 22.14 3.47
N VAL A 44 -16.20 23.23 4.13
CA VAL A 44 -14.86 23.39 4.70
C VAL A 44 -14.60 22.38 5.81
N ASP A 45 -15.53 22.24 6.75
CA ASP A 45 -15.38 21.27 7.85
C ASP A 45 -15.33 19.83 7.32
N PHE A 46 -16.16 19.49 6.33
CA PHE A 46 -16.11 18.17 5.70
C PHE A 46 -14.75 17.93 5.00
N GLY A 47 -14.24 18.94 4.29
CA GLY A 47 -12.92 18.87 3.66
C GLY A 47 -11.80 18.63 4.66
N ARG A 48 -11.84 19.30 5.82
CA ARG A 48 -10.89 19.07 6.93
C ARG A 48 -10.98 17.65 7.45
N LEU A 49 -12.20 17.16 7.71
CA LEU A 49 -12.41 15.80 8.21
C LEU A 49 -11.88 14.73 7.25
N TYR A 50 -12.14 14.90 5.96
CA TYR A 50 -11.65 13.99 4.93
C TYR A 50 -10.12 14.04 4.79
N THR A 51 -9.53 15.24 4.92
CA THR A 51 -8.07 15.39 4.87
C THR A 51 -7.41 14.67 6.05
N THR A 52 -7.93 14.83 7.27
CA THR A 52 -7.46 14.11 8.46
C THR A 52 -7.54 12.59 8.27
N HIS A 53 -8.64 12.09 7.70
CA HIS A 53 -8.77 10.66 7.40
C HIS A 53 -7.72 10.17 6.38
N THR A 54 -7.47 10.96 5.34
CA THR A 54 -6.45 10.63 4.32
C THR A 54 -5.04 10.64 4.91
N GLN A 55 -4.75 11.59 5.81
CA GLN A 55 -3.48 11.68 6.54
C GLN A 55 -3.29 10.45 7.46
N ALA A 56 -4.33 10.06 8.19
CA ALA A 56 -4.31 8.84 9.00
C ALA A 56 -4.08 7.59 8.15
N GLN A 57 -4.79 7.44 7.02
CA GLN A 57 -4.63 6.29 6.14
C GLN A 57 -3.22 6.23 5.53
N SER A 58 -2.69 7.37 5.09
CA SER A 58 -1.33 7.46 4.56
C SER A 58 -0.27 7.05 5.61
N ALA A 59 -0.50 7.41 6.88
CA ALA A 59 0.34 6.97 8.00
C ALA A 59 0.26 5.46 8.24
N ALA A 60 -0.96 4.91 8.25
CA ALA A 60 -1.19 3.47 8.42
C ALA A 60 -0.52 2.66 7.30
N ASP A 61 -0.72 3.05 6.04
CA ASP A 61 -0.18 2.36 4.87
C ASP A 61 1.35 2.39 4.86
N ALA A 62 1.94 3.56 5.15
CA ALA A 62 3.39 3.72 5.23
C ALA A 62 4.00 2.85 6.34
N ALA A 63 3.37 2.82 7.51
CA ALA A 63 3.81 1.98 8.63
C ALA A 63 3.66 0.49 8.32
N ALA A 64 2.52 0.08 7.75
CA ALA A 64 2.28 -1.30 7.37
C ALA A 64 3.31 -1.78 6.33
N LEU A 65 3.60 -0.98 5.30
CA LEU A 65 4.60 -1.33 4.30
C LEU A 65 6.01 -1.39 4.90
N ALA A 66 6.38 -0.41 5.74
CA ALA A 66 7.67 -0.41 6.43
C ALA A 66 7.86 -1.67 7.29
N ALA A 67 6.86 -2.04 8.08
CA ALA A 67 6.89 -3.28 8.87
C ALA A 67 6.92 -4.52 7.98
N ALA A 68 6.13 -4.57 6.90
CA ALA A 68 6.08 -5.70 5.99
C ALA A 68 7.46 -5.99 5.38
N THR A 69 8.24 -4.97 4.97
CA THR A 69 9.59 -5.19 4.41
C THR A 69 10.55 -5.92 5.33
N GLN A 70 10.29 -5.91 6.65
CA GLN A 70 11.13 -6.57 7.65
C GLN A 70 10.72 -8.02 7.93
N LEU A 71 9.57 -8.46 7.39
CA LEU A 71 9.08 -9.83 7.50
C LEU A 71 9.76 -10.73 6.46
N ASP A 72 10.98 -11.15 6.77
CA ASP A 72 11.80 -12.07 5.94
C ASP A 72 11.82 -13.52 6.46
N GLY A 73 11.10 -13.79 7.56
CA GLY A 73 11.05 -15.10 8.20
C GLY A 73 12.18 -15.37 9.19
N GLU A 74 13.06 -14.40 9.47
CA GLU A 74 14.08 -14.54 10.52
C GLU A 74 13.50 -14.42 11.95
N PRO A 75 14.17 -14.96 12.98
CA PRO A 75 13.67 -14.96 14.37
C PRO A 75 13.44 -13.57 14.99
N ASP A 76 14.09 -12.53 14.48
CA ASP A 76 13.97 -11.14 14.94
C ASP A 76 13.09 -10.26 14.03
N ALA A 77 12.47 -10.84 12.99
CA ALA A 77 11.65 -10.12 12.01
C ALA A 77 10.55 -9.24 12.65
N ILE A 78 9.81 -9.76 13.63
CA ILE A 78 8.76 -9.02 14.35
C ILE A 78 9.32 -7.80 15.09
N VAL A 79 10.50 -7.93 15.70
CA VAL A 79 11.13 -6.85 16.46
C VAL A 79 11.58 -5.76 15.50
N ARG A 80 12.24 -6.11 14.40
CA ARG A 80 12.64 -5.16 13.36
C ARG A 80 11.44 -4.49 12.70
N ALA A 81 10.38 -5.25 12.41
CA ALA A 81 9.13 -4.72 11.86
C ALA A 81 8.49 -3.68 12.80
N THR A 82 8.43 -3.99 14.09
CA THR A 82 7.92 -3.05 15.11
C THR A 82 8.75 -1.78 15.16
N ILE A 83 10.08 -1.87 15.11
CA ILE A 83 10.97 -0.71 15.08
C ILE A 83 10.81 0.09 13.78
N ALA A 84 10.63 -0.56 12.63
CA ALA A 84 10.44 0.10 11.35
C ALA A 84 9.11 0.87 11.26
N ALA A 85 8.04 0.36 11.88
CA ALA A 85 6.72 0.99 11.86
C ALA A 85 6.47 1.99 13.00
N MET A 86 6.94 1.71 14.23
CA MET A 86 6.71 2.53 15.42
C MET A 86 7.93 3.30 15.92
N GLY A 87 9.12 3.04 15.38
CA GLY A 87 10.34 3.80 15.68
C GLY A 87 10.26 5.23 15.12
N ALA A 88 11.40 5.90 14.95
CA ALA A 88 11.44 7.15 14.18
C ALA A 88 10.84 6.85 12.79
N PRO A 89 9.63 7.33 12.48
CA PRO A 89 8.89 6.81 11.34
C PRO A 89 9.73 7.05 10.09
N LEU A 90 9.99 5.98 9.31
CA LEU A 90 10.70 6.13 8.02
C LEU A 90 9.96 7.09 7.07
N VAL A 91 8.68 7.37 7.37
CA VAL A 91 7.81 8.35 6.72
C VAL A 91 7.10 9.20 7.78
N ASN A 92 7.48 10.47 7.91
CA ASN A 92 6.78 11.44 8.77
C ASN A 92 5.44 11.80 8.13
N ASN A 93 4.34 11.24 8.68
CA ASN A 93 2.98 11.64 8.30
C ASN A 93 2.45 12.62 9.35
N ASN A 94 2.25 13.86 8.92
CA ASN A 94 1.77 14.93 9.77
C ASN A 94 0.25 15.05 9.70
N GLN A 95 -0.37 15.50 10.80
CA GLN A 95 -1.79 15.84 10.86
C GLN A 95 -1.97 17.34 11.08
N ASP A 96 -2.86 17.96 10.29
CA ASP A 96 -3.01 19.42 10.30
C ASP A 96 -4.25 19.91 11.05
N PHE A 97 -5.26 19.06 11.23
CA PHE A 97 -6.60 19.48 11.68
C PHE A 97 -7.13 18.79 12.95
N ALA A 98 -6.43 17.77 13.46
CA ALA A 98 -6.73 17.15 14.74
C ALA A 98 -6.22 18.00 15.91
N GLN A 99 -6.22 17.49 17.15
CA GLN A 99 -5.72 18.21 18.34
C GLN A 99 -4.21 18.54 18.25
N GLY A 100 -3.87 19.56 17.47
CA GLY A 100 -2.52 20.06 17.26
C GLY A 100 -1.88 19.58 15.96
N ASP A 101 -0.84 20.32 15.55
CA ASP A 101 0.10 19.92 14.51
C ASP A 101 1.06 18.89 15.12
N ALA A 102 0.95 17.63 14.68
CA ALA A 102 1.68 16.50 15.25
C ALA A 102 1.90 15.40 14.21
N ILE A 103 2.84 14.50 14.48
CA ILE A 103 3.01 13.29 13.68
C ILE A 103 1.95 12.28 14.09
N VAL A 104 1.24 11.68 13.12
CA VAL A 104 0.27 10.60 13.37
C VAL A 104 1.01 9.38 13.93
N GLN A 105 0.62 8.94 15.12
CA GLN A 105 1.24 7.79 15.78
C GLN A 105 0.55 6.47 15.40
N ILE A 106 1.35 5.40 15.34
CA ILE A 106 0.86 4.03 15.24
C ILE A 106 0.71 3.49 16.65
N VAL A 107 -0.51 3.11 17.04
CA VAL A 107 -0.83 2.65 18.40
C VAL A 107 -0.77 1.15 18.51
N GLN A 108 -1.04 0.43 17.42
CA GLN A 108 -1.08 -1.02 17.44
C GLN A 108 -0.53 -1.62 16.15
N LEU A 109 0.25 -2.68 16.32
CA LEU A 109 0.66 -3.59 15.25
C LEU A 109 0.19 -5.01 15.58
N ARG A 110 -0.47 -5.67 14.63
CA ARG A 110 -0.84 -7.08 14.69
C ARG A 110 -0.13 -7.83 13.58
N PHE A 111 0.47 -8.97 13.90
CA PHE A 111 1.17 -9.81 12.93
C PHE A 111 0.30 -11.01 12.55
N LEU A 112 0.24 -11.32 11.25
CA LEU A 112 -0.64 -12.34 10.69
C LEU A 112 0.16 -13.36 9.89
N LYS A 113 -0.27 -14.62 9.98
CA LYS A 113 0.24 -15.74 9.17
C LYS A 113 -0.58 -15.99 7.91
N SER A 114 -1.82 -15.52 7.88
CA SER A 114 -2.77 -15.72 6.77
C SER A 114 -3.80 -14.60 6.78
N LEU A 115 -4.39 -14.33 5.62
CA LEU A 115 -5.53 -13.44 5.47
C LEU A 115 -6.84 -14.26 5.40
N PRO A 116 -7.99 -13.65 5.77
CA PRO A 116 -9.31 -14.23 5.50
C PRO A 116 -9.53 -14.53 4.01
N ALA A 117 -10.54 -15.34 3.71
CA ALA A 117 -10.85 -15.74 2.33
C ALA A 117 -11.38 -14.59 1.48
N HIS A 118 -12.06 -13.63 2.11
CA HIS A 118 -12.58 -12.42 1.49
C HIS A 118 -12.08 -11.20 2.25
N ASP A 119 -11.82 -10.10 1.54
CA ASP A 119 -11.27 -8.87 2.12
C ASP A 119 -12.23 -8.19 3.11
N ASP A 120 -13.54 -8.44 2.96
CA ASP A 120 -14.58 -7.94 3.86
C ASP A 120 -14.73 -8.77 5.16
N ASP A 121 -14.09 -9.94 5.22
CA ASP A 121 -14.16 -10.80 6.40
C ASP A 121 -13.26 -10.26 7.52
N PRO A 122 -13.72 -10.31 8.79
CA PRO A 122 -12.95 -9.79 9.90
C PRO A 122 -11.68 -10.62 10.15
N ILE A 123 -10.59 -9.93 10.48
CA ILE A 123 -9.33 -10.55 10.91
C ILE A 123 -9.50 -11.10 12.34
N THR A 124 -9.73 -12.41 12.44
CA THR A 124 -9.86 -13.15 13.71
C THR A 124 -8.53 -13.66 14.23
N ASP A 125 -8.50 -14.08 15.51
CA ASP A 125 -7.32 -14.67 16.19
C ASP A 125 -6.71 -15.86 15.45
N ALA A 126 -7.49 -16.56 14.64
CA ALA A 126 -7.01 -17.66 13.82
C ALA A 126 -5.95 -17.24 12.80
N ASN A 127 -5.96 -15.97 12.37
CA ASN A 127 -5.02 -15.39 11.41
C ASN A 127 -3.76 -14.80 12.06
N LEU A 128 -3.80 -14.54 13.37
CA LEU A 128 -2.69 -13.92 14.07
C LEU A 128 -1.56 -14.92 14.30
N THR A 129 -0.35 -14.38 14.42
CA THR A 129 0.81 -15.13 14.88
C THR A 129 1.73 -14.28 15.72
N THR A 130 2.33 -14.89 16.73
CA THR A 130 3.45 -14.33 17.48
C THR A 130 4.78 -14.96 17.07
N ASN A 131 4.76 -15.92 16.13
CA ASN A 131 5.95 -16.58 15.65
C ASN A 131 6.54 -15.77 14.47
N PRO A 132 7.77 -15.24 14.61
CA PRO A 132 8.39 -14.38 13.61
C PRO A 132 8.61 -15.08 12.26
N THR A 133 8.86 -16.39 12.27
CA THR A 133 9.06 -17.19 11.04
C THR A 133 7.77 -17.40 10.23
N LYS A 134 6.60 -17.20 10.84
CA LYS A 134 5.29 -17.38 10.21
C LYS A 134 4.58 -16.07 9.93
N ALA A 135 5.13 -14.94 10.36
CA ALA A 135 4.55 -13.63 10.14
C ALA A 135 4.78 -13.23 8.68
N ALA A 136 3.71 -13.26 7.88
CA ALA A 136 3.76 -12.91 6.46
C ALA A 136 3.11 -11.54 6.19
N TYR A 137 2.18 -11.13 7.06
CA TYR A 137 1.48 -9.86 6.96
C TYR A 137 1.49 -9.12 8.30
N VAL A 138 1.28 -7.82 8.23
CA VAL A 138 1.17 -6.91 9.37
C VAL A 138 -0.01 -5.97 9.16
N GLU A 139 -0.82 -5.82 10.21
CA GLU A 139 -1.88 -4.83 10.31
C GLU A 139 -1.39 -3.71 11.22
N ALA A 140 -1.42 -2.47 10.73
CA ALA A 140 -1.08 -1.27 11.47
C ALA A 140 -2.30 -0.40 11.72
N THR A 141 -2.47 0.04 12.96
CA THR A 141 -3.58 0.89 13.42
C THR A 141 -3.04 2.20 13.96
N THR A 142 -3.56 3.32 13.45
CA THR A 142 -3.21 4.65 13.95
C THR A 142 -3.88 4.96 15.27
N GLU A 143 -3.41 6.01 15.93
CA GLU A 143 -4.18 6.65 17.00
C GLU A 143 -5.48 7.26 16.47
N THR A 144 -6.41 7.52 17.39
CA THR A 144 -7.67 8.20 17.06
C THR A 144 -7.42 9.70 16.96
N LEU A 145 -7.55 10.24 15.75
CA LEU A 145 -7.45 11.67 15.50
C LEU A 145 -8.82 12.32 15.72
N THR A 146 -8.94 13.07 16.81
CA THR A 146 -10.16 13.81 17.14
C THR A 146 -10.06 15.24 16.65
N GLN A 147 -11.07 15.72 15.93
CA GLN A 147 -11.12 17.12 15.46
C GLN A 147 -12.46 17.78 15.80
N PHE A 148 -12.42 19.10 16.01
CA PHE A 148 -13.60 19.92 16.24
C PHE A 148 -14.00 20.65 14.95
N ASN A 149 -15.26 20.46 14.53
CA ASN A 149 -15.86 21.00 13.31
C ASN A 149 -16.98 21.99 13.69
N ALA A 150 -16.72 23.28 13.55
CA ALA A 150 -17.57 24.33 14.09
C ALA A 150 -18.94 24.46 13.39
N PHE A 151 -18.99 24.27 12.08
CA PHE A 151 -20.22 24.29 11.28
C PHE A 151 -20.95 22.94 11.32
N LEU A 152 -20.24 21.80 11.41
CA LEU A 152 -20.91 20.54 11.73
C LEU A 152 -21.48 20.53 13.17
N ALA A 153 -20.88 21.27 14.11
CA ALA A 153 -21.43 21.40 15.46
C ALA A 153 -22.83 22.03 15.45
N ALA A 154 -23.11 22.94 14.53
CA ALA A 154 -24.42 23.57 14.38
C ALA A 154 -25.54 22.57 14.00
N VAL A 155 -25.19 21.42 13.43
CA VAL A 155 -26.12 20.32 13.10
C VAL A 155 -25.97 19.11 14.03
N GLY A 156 -25.25 19.26 15.15
CA GLY A 156 -25.09 18.22 16.17
C GLY A 156 -23.93 17.24 15.94
N ALA A 157 -23.03 17.52 14.99
CA ALA A 157 -21.88 16.67 14.63
C ALA A 157 -20.53 17.37 14.87
N GLY A 158 -20.41 18.06 16.01
CA GLY A 158 -19.29 18.98 16.27
C GLY A 158 -17.92 18.34 16.48
N THR A 159 -17.87 17.05 16.77
CA THR A 159 -16.64 16.28 16.95
C THR A 159 -16.61 15.11 15.99
N GLY A 160 -15.50 14.93 15.29
CA GLY A 160 -15.28 13.79 14.40
C GLY A 160 -14.02 13.04 14.81
N ASP A 161 -14.19 11.76 15.13
CA ASP A 161 -13.09 10.84 15.42
C ASP A 161 -12.75 10.07 14.16
N THR A 162 -11.47 10.07 13.79
CA THR A 162 -10.98 9.35 12.62
C THR A 162 -9.83 8.44 13.06
N LEU A 163 -9.92 7.17 12.69
CA LEU A 163 -8.84 6.19 12.85
C LEU A 163 -8.64 5.50 11.51
N ALA A 164 -7.43 5.02 11.27
CA ALA A 164 -7.08 4.29 10.07
C ALA A 164 -6.42 2.96 10.42
N THR A 165 -6.66 1.98 9.55
CA THR A 165 -6.04 0.66 9.62
C THR A 165 -5.55 0.28 8.23
N ALA A 166 -4.40 -0.37 8.16
CA ALA A 166 -3.79 -0.82 6.92
C ALA A 166 -3.16 -2.18 7.10
N VAL A 167 -3.24 -3.03 6.08
CA VAL A 167 -2.63 -4.36 6.08
C VAL A 167 -1.66 -4.46 4.91
N ALA A 168 -0.43 -4.88 5.19
CA ALA A 168 0.58 -5.12 4.18
C ALA A 168 1.28 -6.46 4.42
N GLY A 169 1.78 -7.08 3.36
CA GLY A 169 2.57 -8.30 3.44
C GLY A 169 3.79 -8.21 2.55
N ASN A 170 4.80 -9.01 2.88
CA ASN A 170 5.99 -9.16 2.06
C ASN A 170 5.92 -10.48 1.31
N ASN A 171 5.62 -10.41 0.02
CA ASN A 171 5.68 -11.57 -0.84
C ASN A 171 6.97 -11.46 -1.65
N THR A 172 7.92 -12.36 -1.43
CA THR A 172 9.17 -12.38 -2.18
C THR A 172 8.92 -12.90 -3.59
N LEU A 173 8.49 -12.01 -4.49
CA LEU A 173 8.50 -12.29 -5.91
C LEU A 173 9.93 -12.06 -6.40
N THR A 174 10.64 -13.11 -6.78
CA THR A 174 11.92 -12.98 -7.50
C THR A 174 11.65 -12.40 -8.88
N CYS A 175 11.47 -11.09 -8.96
CA CYS A 175 11.32 -10.38 -10.22
C CYS A 175 12.66 -10.45 -10.98
N LYS A 176 12.61 -10.75 -12.28
CA LYS A 176 13.77 -10.82 -13.20
C LYS A 176 14.57 -12.13 -13.18
N VAL A 177 13.95 -13.25 -12.81
CA VAL A 177 14.41 -14.55 -13.33
C VAL A 177 13.81 -14.69 -14.73
N PRO A 178 14.60 -14.58 -15.83
CA PRO A 178 14.07 -14.98 -17.13
C PRO A 178 13.65 -16.44 -17.02
N PRO A 179 12.40 -16.81 -17.34
CA PRO A 179 12.00 -18.21 -17.30
C PRO A 179 12.87 -18.97 -18.31
N LEU A 180 13.82 -19.75 -17.79
CA LEU A 180 14.61 -20.65 -18.61
C LEU A 180 13.76 -21.89 -18.87
N MET A 181 13.36 -22.08 -20.12
CA MET A 181 12.83 -23.35 -20.59
C MET A 181 14.00 -24.16 -21.14
N ILE A 182 14.31 -25.27 -20.47
CA ILE A 182 15.27 -26.26 -20.94
C ILE A 182 14.46 -27.36 -21.63
N CYS A 183 14.83 -27.70 -22.88
CA CYS A 183 14.31 -28.91 -23.51
C CYS A 183 14.69 -30.10 -22.64
N ASN A 184 13.76 -31.05 -22.45
CA ASN A 184 14.04 -32.25 -21.67
C ASN A 184 15.33 -32.91 -22.21
N PRO A 185 16.43 -32.93 -21.42
CA PRO A 185 17.70 -33.47 -21.90
C PRO A 185 17.69 -35.00 -22.04
N TRP A 186 16.57 -35.64 -21.71
CA TRP A 186 16.29 -37.07 -21.94
C TRP A 186 15.14 -37.26 -22.93
N GLU A 187 15.28 -36.71 -24.14
CA GLU A 187 14.60 -37.29 -25.30
C GLU A 187 15.27 -38.64 -25.59
N GLY A 188 14.50 -39.73 -25.47
CA GLY A 188 15.02 -41.07 -25.68
C GLY A 188 15.65 -41.18 -27.07
N LEU A 189 16.94 -41.52 -27.13
CA LEU A 189 17.71 -41.61 -28.38
C LEU A 189 17.16 -42.60 -29.41
N GLU A 190 16.19 -43.44 -29.03
CA GLU A 190 15.52 -44.38 -29.92
C GLU A 190 14.10 -43.96 -30.34
N ASN A 191 13.48 -42.95 -29.70
CA ASN A 191 12.11 -42.53 -30.06
C ASN A 191 11.80 -41.07 -29.67
N PRO A 192 11.82 -40.12 -30.61
CA PRO A 192 11.60 -38.69 -30.33
C PRO A 192 10.14 -38.33 -29.97
N ASP A 193 9.20 -39.28 -30.00
CA ASP A 193 7.77 -39.03 -29.75
C ASP A 193 7.26 -39.48 -28.36
N THR A 194 8.09 -40.13 -27.54
CA THR A 194 7.68 -40.54 -26.19
C THR A 194 7.99 -39.43 -25.20
N ASN A 195 6.98 -38.60 -24.91
CA ASN A 195 6.93 -37.72 -23.75
C ASN A 195 6.93 -38.55 -22.45
N GLU A 196 8.04 -39.21 -22.11
CA GLU A 196 8.18 -39.90 -20.84
C GLU A 196 8.22 -38.86 -19.70
N ALA A 197 7.07 -38.65 -19.08
CA ALA A 197 6.96 -37.83 -17.87
C ALA A 197 7.81 -38.47 -16.76
N TYR A 198 8.89 -37.79 -16.37
CA TYR A 198 9.88 -38.33 -15.45
C TYR A 198 9.46 -38.19 -13.98
N THR A 199 9.82 -39.20 -13.17
CA THR A 199 9.61 -39.20 -11.72
C THR A 199 10.81 -38.58 -10.98
N PRO A 200 10.61 -37.92 -9.81
CA PRO A 200 11.67 -37.17 -9.10
C PRO A 200 12.95 -37.95 -8.75
N LYS A 201 12.89 -39.28 -8.77
CA LYS A 201 13.96 -40.18 -8.33
C LYS A 201 15.13 -40.30 -9.32
N GLN A 202 14.91 -39.99 -10.59
CA GLN A 202 15.94 -40.09 -11.63
C GLN A 202 16.67 -38.75 -11.90
N LEU A 203 16.10 -37.63 -11.44
CA LEU A 203 16.76 -36.31 -11.39
C LEU A 203 17.97 -36.33 -10.43
N ASP A 204 17.89 -37.20 -9.43
CA ASP A 204 18.75 -37.22 -8.25
C ASP A 204 20.13 -37.87 -8.46
N ALA A 205 20.24 -38.76 -9.45
CA ALA A 205 21.42 -39.58 -9.68
C ALA A 205 22.42 -38.96 -10.68
N ARG A 206 22.05 -37.91 -11.42
CA ARG A 206 22.87 -37.39 -12.53
C ARG A 206 22.92 -35.86 -12.64
N LEU A 207 22.09 -35.12 -11.90
CA LEU A 207 22.06 -33.66 -11.93
C LEU A 207 22.48 -32.98 -10.61
N ARG A 208 22.72 -33.73 -9.53
CA ARG A 208 23.35 -33.13 -8.35
C ARG A 208 24.80 -32.76 -8.70
N GLY A 209 25.06 -31.47 -8.85
CA GLY A 209 26.40 -30.93 -9.15
C GLY A 209 26.72 -30.78 -10.64
N ALA A 210 25.80 -31.09 -11.55
CA ALA A 210 26.03 -30.89 -12.98
C ALA A 210 25.98 -29.39 -13.34
N THR A 211 27.01 -28.92 -14.04
CA THR A 211 27.03 -27.57 -14.63
C THR A 211 26.53 -27.66 -16.07
N LEU A 212 25.48 -26.90 -16.39
CA LEU A 212 24.97 -26.79 -17.75
C LEU A 212 25.61 -25.58 -18.42
N LEU A 213 26.43 -25.83 -19.45
CA LEU A 213 27.05 -24.77 -20.24
C LEU A 213 26.04 -24.28 -21.29
N ALA A 214 25.51 -23.08 -21.09
CA ALA A 214 24.66 -22.43 -22.07
C ALA A 214 25.53 -21.75 -23.14
N LYS A 215 25.59 -22.34 -24.35
CA LYS A 215 26.37 -21.79 -25.48
C LYS A 215 25.49 -20.81 -26.27
N THR A 216 25.99 -19.60 -26.52
CA THR A 216 25.33 -18.68 -27.44
C THR A 216 25.44 -19.22 -28.87
N VAL A 217 24.38 -19.05 -29.67
CA VAL A 217 24.38 -19.51 -31.07
C VAL A 217 25.52 -18.80 -31.82
N GLU A 218 26.34 -19.56 -32.56
CA GLU A 218 27.43 -18.99 -33.36
C GLU A 218 26.90 -17.90 -34.30
N GLY A 219 27.33 -16.65 -34.07
CA GLY A 219 26.96 -15.47 -34.87
C GLY A 219 25.96 -14.50 -34.23
N GLY A 220 25.46 -14.76 -33.02
CA GLY A 220 24.62 -13.82 -32.27
C GLY A 220 25.43 -12.91 -31.32
N THR A 221 25.07 -11.63 -31.22
CA THR A 221 25.69 -10.65 -30.30
C THR A 221 25.64 -11.15 -28.86
N ASP A 222 26.75 -11.01 -28.11
CA ASP A 222 27.08 -11.56 -26.78
C ASP A 222 26.13 -11.22 -25.59
N SER A 223 24.90 -10.79 -25.84
CA SER A 223 23.95 -10.37 -24.79
C SER A 223 22.71 -11.26 -24.79
N TRP A 224 22.48 -11.93 -23.65
CA TRP A 224 21.24 -12.64 -23.36
C TRP A 224 20.11 -11.64 -23.15
N ALA A 225 19.01 -11.79 -23.90
CA ALA A 225 17.80 -10.99 -23.79
C ALA A 225 16.57 -11.90 -23.65
N PRO A 226 15.46 -11.41 -23.09
CA PRO A 226 14.22 -12.17 -23.02
C PRO A 226 13.80 -12.68 -24.41
N GLY A 227 13.58 -14.00 -24.54
CA GLY A 227 13.25 -14.66 -25.81
C GLY A 227 14.43 -15.32 -26.53
N ALA A 228 15.65 -15.24 -26.00
CA ALA A 228 16.79 -16.01 -26.50
C ALA A 228 16.65 -17.50 -26.11
N MET A 229 16.53 -18.37 -27.10
CA MET A 229 16.65 -19.83 -26.95
C MET A 229 18.06 -20.25 -27.37
N ALA A 230 18.74 -21.03 -26.55
CA ALA A 230 20.09 -21.53 -26.80
C ALA A 230 20.11 -23.05 -26.79
N LEU A 231 20.90 -23.64 -27.70
CA LEU A 231 21.11 -25.08 -27.75
C LEU A 231 22.07 -25.46 -26.62
N LEU A 232 21.65 -26.39 -25.76
CA LEU A 232 22.55 -27.07 -24.85
C LEU A 232 23.22 -28.19 -25.65
N ASP A 233 24.48 -27.99 -26.01
CA ASP A 233 25.30 -29.00 -26.67
C ASP A 233 26.03 -29.80 -25.57
N PRO A 234 25.60 -31.02 -25.25
CA PRO A 234 26.33 -31.85 -24.31
C PRO A 234 27.68 -32.25 -24.96
N PRO A 235 28.81 -32.08 -24.27
CA PRO A 235 30.12 -32.41 -24.82
C PRO A 235 30.21 -33.91 -25.22
N PRO A 236 30.89 -34.23 -26.33
CA PRO A 236 30.81 -35.55 -26.97
C PRO A 236 31.42 -36.70 -26.15
N SER A 237 32.30 -36.41 -25.20
CA SER A 237 32.74 -37.36 -24.18
C SER A 237 33.65 -36.66 -23.16
N CYS A 238 33.74 -37.25 -21.98
CA CYS A 238 34.60 -36.81 -20.90
C CYS A 238 35.84 -37.70 -20.86
N SER A 239 37.03 -37.09 -20.91
CA SER A 239 38.29 -37.83 -20.92
C SER A 239 38.74 -38.20 -19.51
N ASN A 240 38.36 -37.42 -18.49
CA ASN A 240 38.73 -37.63 -17.10
C ASN A 240 37.60 -37.26 -16.12
N GLU A 241 37.15 -38.23 -15.32
CA GLU A 241 36.20 -38.07 -14.21
C GLU A 241 36.93 -38.18 -12.86
N ASN A 242 36.57 -37.35 -11.88
CA ASN A 242 37.04 -37.50 -10.50
C ASN A 242 36.25 -38.60 -9.73
N GLU A 243 36.65 -38.92 -8.49
CA GLU A 243 35.98 -39.94 -7.66
C GLU A 243 34.50 -39.64 -7.36
N ASP A 244 34.08 -38.38 -7.58
CA ASP A 244 32.69 -37.91 -7.43
C ASP A 244 31.92 -37.92 -8.76
N GLY A 245 32.50 -38.44 -9.86
CA GLY A 245 31.87 -38.53 -11.17
C GLY A 245 31.72 -37.18 -11.90
N VAL A 246 32.49 -36.17 -11.50
CA VAL A 246 32.53 -34.85 -12.13
C VAL A 246 33.66 -34.81 -13.15
N CYS A 247 33.31 -34.46 -14.39
CA CYS A 247 34.27 -34.27 -15.48
C CYS A 247 35.17 -33.06 -15.25
N THR A 248 36.47 -33.31 -15.19
CA THR A 248 37.48 -32.27 -14.98
C THR A 248 38.12 -31.80 -16.28
N GLU A 249 37.97 -32.58 -17.36
CA GLU A 249 38.54 -32.27 -18.68
C GLU A 249 37.63 -32.80 -19.78
N TRP A 250 37.39 -31.99 -20.81
CA TRP A 250 36.48 -32.29 -21.92
C TRP A 250 37.29 -32.40 -23.21
N ASP A 251 37.04 -33.44 -24.01
CA ASP A 251 37.64 -33.56 -25.35
C ASP A 251 36.98 -32.52 -26.28
N THR A 252 37.80 -31.63 -26.85
CA THR A 252 37.38 -30.61 -27.82
C THR A 252 37.17 -31.17 -29.21
#